data_AF-A0A6P4FLJ3-F1
#
_entry.id   AF-A0A6P4FLJ3-F1
#
_cell.length_a   1.000
_cell.length_b   1.000
_cell.length_c   1.000
_cell.angle_alpha   90.00
_cell.angle_beta   90.00
_cell.angle_gamma   90.00
#
_symmetry.space_group_name_H-M   'P 1'
#
loop_
_entity.id
_entity.type
_entity.pdbx_description
1 polymer ?
#
loop_
_entity_poly.entity_id
_entity_poly.type
_entity_poly.pdbx_seq_one_letter_code
_entity_poly.pdbx_strand_id
1 'polypeptide(L)'
;MQLLELQAQQLGEMESQMNHIAQTVHIHKEKVARREIGVLTANKVSSRQFKIVAPINPEKPIKYVRKPIDYSMLDEIGHGINSASHPQVRQKHRGSSHGSVQSLLPPSVGPPPTTKPPTPPQMSRAGNTGTLGKSVSNTGTLGKSSREYRTPPVVNPPQ
;
A
#
# COMPACT_ATOMS: atom_id res chain seq x y z
N MET A 1 7.91 53.69 61.98
CA MET A 1 8.13 52.58 61.01
C MET A 1 6.98 52.42 60.01
N GLN A 2 5.73 52.73 60.37
CA GLN A 2 4.55 52.52 59.50
C GLN A 2 4.57 53.29 58.15
N LEU A 3 5.15 54.48 58.09
CA LEU A 3 5.28 55.24 56.84
C LEU A 3 6.14 54.52 55.79
N LEU A 4 7.25 53.93 56.21
CA LEU A 4 8.17 53.23 55.30
C LEU A 4 7.55 51.95 54.75
N GLU A 5 6.78 51.24 55.58
CA GLU A 5 6.03 50.05 55.17
C GLU A 5 4.94 50.40 54.14
N LEU A 6 4.21 51.50 54.36
CA LEU A 6 3.22 52.00 53.40
C LEU A 6 3.86 52.38 52.05
N GLN A 7 5.02 53.05 52.08
CA GLN A 7 5.76 53.37 50.86
C GLN A 7 6.26 52.13 50.13
N ALA A 8 6.76 51.12 50.86
CA ALA A 8 7.18 49.85 50.26
C ALA A 8 6.02 49.14 49.58
N GLN A 9 4.82 49.14 50.19
CA GLN A 9 3.62 48.57 49.57
C GLN A 9 3.23 49.33 48.30
N GLN A 10 3.23 50.67 48.32
CA GLN A 10 2.91 51.48 47.14
C GLN A 10 3.86 51.19 45.97
N LEU A 11 5.16 51.03 46.24
CA LEU A 11 6.13 50.67 45.21
C LEU A 11 5.87 49.27 44.64
N GLY A 12 5.53 48.28 45.50
CA GLY A 12 5.19 46.93 45.05
C GLY A 12 3.92 46.89 44.19
N GLU A 13 2.91 47.69 44.54
CA GLU A 13 1.70 47.83 43.73
C GLU A 13 2.00 48.50 42.38
N MET A 14 2.81 49.56 42.37
CA MET A 14 3.22 50.26 41.15
C MET A 14 4.06 49.37 40.22
N GLU A 15 4.96 48.56 40.78
CA GLU A 15 5.73 47.57 40.03
C GLU A 15 4.82 46.53 39.38
N SER A 16 3.84 46.00 40.13
CA SER A 16 2.85 45.06 39.59
C SER A 16 2.06 45.68 38.42
N GLN A 17 1.57 46.91 38.58
CA GLN A 17 0.87 47.64 37.52
C GLN A 17 1.77 47.86 36.29
N MET A 18 3.04 48.22 36.50
CA MET A 18 4.01 48.37 35.42
C MET A 18 4.23 47.05 34.68
N ASN A 19 4.30 45.93 35.39
CA ASN A 19 4.43 44.60 34.80
C ASN A 19 3.20 44.22 33.96
N HIS A 20 1.99 44.56 34.41
CA HIS A 20 0.77 44.36 33.62
C HIS A 20 0.76 45.21 32.34
N ILE A 21 1.22 46.46 32.41
CA ILE A 21 1.35 47.34 31.24
C ILE A 21 2.38 46.78 30.27
N ALA A 22 3.55 46.36 30.76
CA ALA A 22 4.60 45.77 29.93
C ALA A 22 4.11 44.53 29.17
N GLN A 23 3.40 43.63 29.86
CA GLN A 23 2.77 42.45 29.22
C GLN A 23 1.76 42.86 28.15
N THR A 24 0.92 43.87 28.42
CA THR A 24 -0.06 44.38 27.46
C THR A 24 0.61 44.91 26.20
N VAL A 25 1.71 45.66 26.35
CA VAL A 25 2.50 46.18 25.22
C VAL A 25 3.16 45.04 24.45
N HIS A 26 3.74 44.04 25.12
CA HIS A 26 4.32 42.87 24.46
C HIS A 26 3.28 42.11 23.63
N ILE A 27 2.10 41.85 24.20
CA ILE A 27 0.98 41.21 23.49
C ILE A 27 0.55 42.07 22.29
N HIS A 28 0.48 43.39 22.45
CA HIS A 28 0.12 44.29 21.35
C HIS A 28 1.14 44.23 20.20
N LYS A 29 2.43 44.35 20.52
CA LYS A 29 3.51 44.26 19.53
C LYS A 29 3.49 42.93 18.78
N GLU A 30 3.34 41.82 19.50
CA GLU A 30 3.21 40.50 18.88
C GLU A 30 1.97 40.40 17.99
N LYS A 31 0.82 40.96 18.41
CA LYS A 31 -0.40 40.98 17.59
C LYS A 31 -0.23 41.79 16.31
N VAL A 32 0.43 42.95 16.37
CA VAL A 32 0.75 43.76 15.19
C VAL A 32 1.64 42.97 14.22
N ALA A 33 2.73 42.38 14.72
CA ALA A 33 3.62 41.56 13.91
C ALA A 33 2.90 40.35 13.29
N ARG A 34 2.05 39.65 14.05
CA ARG A 34 1.22 38.54 13.54
C ARG A 34 0.24 38.99 12.47
N ARG A 35 -0.34 40.18 12.61
CA ARG A 35 -1.23 40.76 11.59
C ARG A 35 -0.45 41.06 10.31
N GLU A 36 0.75 41.63 10.41
CA GLU A 36 1.61 41.93 9.26
C GLU A 36 2.00 40.65 8.49
N ILE A 37 2.51 39.63 9.17
CA ILE A 37 2.82 38.35 8.51
C ILE A 37 1.55 37.65 8.03
N GLY A 38 0.44 37.79 8.74
CA GLY A 38 -0.86 37.18 8.41
C GLY A 38 -1.39 37.57 7.03
N VAL A 39 -1.14 38.81 6.57
CA VAL A 39 -1.51 39.28 5.21
C VAL A 39 -0.82 38.46 4.12
N LEU A 40 0.36 37.90 4.41
CA LEU A 40 1.15 37.10 3.48
C LEU A 40 0.86 35.60 3.59
N THR A 41 -0.04 35.19 4.49
CA THR A 41 -0.39 33.77 4.68
C THR A 41 -1.67 33.38 3.96
N ALA A 42 -1.78 32.09 3.65
CA ALA A 42 -3.02 31.47 3.18
C ALA A 42 -3.23 30.14 3.91
N ASN A 43 -4.47 29.69 4.01
CA ASN A 43 -4.79 28.42 4.65
C ASN A 43 -4.22 27.24 3.85
N LYS A 44 -3.34 26.46 4.48
CA LYS A 44 -2.91 25.16 3.94
C LYS A 44 -3.88 24.08 4.40
N VAL A 45 -4.70 23.57 3.48
CA VAL A 45 -5.52 22.39 3.76
C VAL A 45 -4.63 21.15 3.73
N SER A 46 -4.38 20.58 4.92
CA SER A 46 -3.65 19.32 5.07
C SER A 46 -4.64 18.21 5.40
N SER A 47 -4.96 17.37 4.43
CA SER A 47 -5.73 16.16 4.68
C SER A 47 -4.80 15.01 5.09
N ARG A 48 -5.24 14.23 6.06
CA ARG A 48 -4.53 13.02 6.47
C ARG A 48 -4.99 11.87 5.58
N GLN A 49 -4.08 11.28 4.81
CA GLN A 49 -4.36 10.09 4.01
C GLN A 49 -3.62 8.86 4.58
N PHE A 50 -4.21 7.69 4.38
CA PHE A 50 -3.54 6.42 4.68
C PHE A 50 -2.52 6.10 3.59
N LYS A 51 -1.40 5.46 3.95
CA LYS A 51 -0.35 5.08 2.99
C LYS A 51 -0.84 4.09 1.92
N ILE A 52 -1.81 3.26 2.29
CA ILE A 52 -2.44 2.29 1.40
C ILE A 52 -3.94 2.44 1.59
N VAL A 53 -4.64 2.70 0.50
CA VAL A 53 -6.10 2.67 0.43
C VAL A 53 -6.44 1.56 -0.54
N ALA A 54 -6.94 0.44 -0.02
CA ALA A 54 -7.39 -0.64 -0.88
C ALA A 54 -8.64 -0.19 -1.66
N PRO A 55 -8.77 -0.56 -2.95
CA PRO A 55 -10.01 -0.38 -3.68
C PRO A 55 -11.18 -1.05 -2.94
N ILE A 56 -12.37 -0.44 -2.99
CA ILE A 56 -13.57 -0.97 -2.31
C ILE A 56 -13.92 -2.39 -2.78
N ASN A 57 -13.65 -2.69 -4.05
CA ASN A 57 -13.88 -3.98 -4.67
C ASN A 57 -12.52 -4.64 -4.98
N PRO A 58 -12.04 -5.57 -4.14
CA PRO A 58 -10.84 -6.34 -4.47
C PRO A 58 -11.14 -7.27 -5.66
N GLU A 59 -10.16 -7.41 -6.57
CA GLU A 59 -10.26 -8.35 -7.68
C GLU A 59 -10.40 -9.78 -7.15
N LYS A 60 -11.33 -10.55 -7.75
CA LYS A 60 -11.56 -11.94 -7.36
C LYS A 60 -10.47 -12.83 -7.97
N PRO A 61 -9.79 -13.69 -7.19
CA PRO A 61 -8.82 -14.63 -7.73
C PRO A 61 -9.45 -15.58 -8.77
N ILE A 62 -8.85 -15.67 -9.95
CA ILE A 62 -9.30 -16.57 -11.03
C ILE A 62 -8.45 -17.85 -11.02
N LYS A 63 -9.08 -19.02 -11.13
CA LYS A 63 -8.39 -20.31 -11.22
C LYS A 63 -7.93 -20.57 -12.65
N TYR A 64 -6.74 -21.15 -12.79
CA TYR A 64 -6.24 -21.60 -14.09
C TYR A 64 -7.08 -22.74 -14.67
N VAL A 65 -7.39 -22.65 -15.97
CA VAL A 65 -8.07 -23.70 -16.74
C VAL A 65 -7.34 -23.85 -18.08
N ARG A 66 -6.95 -25.09 -18.42
CA ARG A 66 -6.34 -25.39 -19.73
C ARG A 66 -7.40 -25.26 -20.82
N LYS A 67 -7.15 -24.42 -21.82
CA LYS A 67 -7.96 -24.33 -23.05
C LYS A 67 -7.05 -24.65 -24.25
N PRO A 68 -7.47 -25.50 -25.19
CA PRO A 68 -6.72 -25.72 -26.43
C PRO A 68 -6.66 -24.43 -27.25
N ILE A 69 -5.74 -24.37 -28.23
CA ILE A 69 -5.65 -23.24 -29.15
C ILE A 69 -6.94 -23.21 -29.98
N ASP A 70 -7.69 -22.12 -29.90
CA ASP A 70 -8.86 -21.85 -30.72
C ASP A 70 -8.47 -20.91 -31.85
N TYR A 71 -8.48 -21.42 -33.08
CA TYR A 71 -8.13 -20.64 -34.27
C TYR A 71 -9.29 -19.76 -34.76
N SER A 72 -10.50 -19.92 -34.23
CA SER A 72 -11.69 -19.19 -34.66
C SER A 72 -12.11 -18.06 -33.72
N MET A 73 -11.42 -17.87 -32.59
CA MET A 73 -11.78 -16.88 -31.57
C MET A 73 -11.76 -15.41 -32.06
N LEU A 74 -11.14 -15.14 -33.21
CA LEU A 74 -11.08 -13.82 -33.84
C LEU A 74 -11.85 -13.75 -35.17
N ASP A 75 -12.49 -14.83 -35.63
CA ASP A 75 -13.14 -14.88 -36.95
C ASP A 75 -14.30 -13.87 -37.09
N GLU A 76 -14.91 -13.49 -35.97
CA GLU A 76 -16.00 -12.50 -35.93
C GLU A 76 -15.50 -11.05 -35.85
N ILE A 77 -14.19 -10.85 -35.66
CA ILE A 77 -13.58 -9.52 -35.52
C ILE A 77 -12.98 -9.12 -36.88
N GLY A 78 -13.61 -8.15 -37.55
CA GLY A 78 -13.16 -7.66 -38.86
C GLY A 78 -13.71 -8.49 -40.03
N HIS A 79 -12.85 -8.89 -40.98
CA HIS A 79 -13.22 -9.71 -42.15
C HIS A 79 -12.64 -11.12 -42.01
N GLY A 80 -13.01 -11.84 -40.96
CA GLY A 80 -12.52 -13.20 -40.72
C GLY A 80 -13.01 -14.19 -41.77
N ILE A 81 -12.18 -15.21 -42.03
CA ILE A 81 -12.47 -16.27 -42.98
C ILE A 81 -12.80 -17.52 -42.15
N ASN A 82 -14.09 -17.79 -41.95
CA ASN A 82 -14.50 -19.03 -41.31
C ASN A 82 -14.29 -20.22 -42.27
N SER A 83 -13.60 -21.25 -41.78
CA SER A 83 -13.36 -22.49 -42.53
C SER A 83 -14.65 -23.23 -42.96
N ALA A 84 -15.81 -22.86 -42.38
CA ALA A 84 -17.12 -23.41 -42.70
C ALA A 84 -17.86 -22.69 -43.86
N SER A 85 -17.58 -21.41 -44.16
CA SER A 85 -18.30 -20.70 -45.26
C SER A 85 -17.57 -20.69 -46.60
N HIS A 86 -16.31 -21.10 -46.63
CA HIS A 86 -15.52 -21.20 -47.87
C HIS A 86 -15.16 -22.64 -48.19
N PRO A 87 -16.06 -23.42 -48.82
CA PRO A 87 -15.65 -24.65 -49.46
C PRO A 87 -14.70 -24.32 -50.63
N GLN A 88 -13.40 -24.52 -50.40
CA GLN A 88 -12.41 -24.85 -51.42
C GLN A 88 -12.31 -23.89 -52.63
N VAL A 89 -11.58 -22.78 -52.48
CA VAL A 89 -10.76 -22.27 -53.60
C VAL A 89 -9.31 -22.69 -53.35
N ARG A 90 -9.07 -24.01 -53.34
CA ARG A 90 -7.74 -24.57 -53.52
C ARG A 90 -7.32 -24.31 -54.97
N GLN A 91 -6.70 -23.16 -55.21
CA GLN A 91 -6.04 -22.87 -56.46
C GLN A 91 -4.92 -23.91 -56.66
N LYS A 92 -5.17 -24.87 -57.56
CA LYS A 92 -4.25 -25.95 -57.92
C LYS A 92 -2.98 -25.35 -58.54
N HIS A 93 -1.90 -25.22 -57.77
CA HIS A 93 -0.55 -25.23 -58.32
C HIS A 93 0.13 -26.56 -57.97
N ARG A 94 0.48 -27.28 -59.04
CA ARG A 94 1.11 -28.60 -59.07
C ARG A 94 2.50 -28.56 -58.42
N GLY A 95 2.86 -29.59 -57.66
CA GLY A 95 4.26 -29.86 -57.32
C GLY A 95 4.48 -30.93 -56.25
N SER A 96 4.89 -32.11 -56.69
CA SER A 96 5.60 -33.17 -55.95
C SER A 96 4.82 -34.06 -54.96
N SER A 97 4.63 -35.29 -55.43
CA SER A 97 4.47 -36.52 -54.67
C SER A 97 5.48 -36.65 -53.53
N HIS A 98 5.02 -37.11 -52.36
CA HIS A 98 5.58 -38.23 -51.58
C HIS A 98 4.82 -38.36 -50.25
N GLY A 99 4.40 -39.58 -49.90
CA GLY A 99 4.23 -39.97 -48.49
C GLY A 99 2.82 -40.31 -48.04
N SER A 100 2.52 -41.61 -48.12
CA SER A 100 1.35 -42.32 -47.60
C SER A 100 0.99 -42.03 -46.14
N VAL A 101 -0.32 -42.09 -45.89
CA VAL A 101 -1.01 -42.21 -44.60
C VAL A 101 -0.68 -43.51 -43.86
N GLN A 102 -0.47 -43.44 -42.53
CA GLN A 102 -0.75 -44.51 -41.55
C GLN A 102 -0.79 -43.86 -40.15
N SER A 103 -1.94 -43.47 -39.61
CA SER A 103 -2.97 -44.27 -38.91
C SER A 103 -2.59 -44.68 -37.47
N LEU A 104 -3.29 -44.03 -36.52
CA LEU A 104 -3.89 -44.57 -35.29
C LEU A 104 -3.00 -45.04 -34.13
N LEU A 105 -2.64 -44.13 -33.20
CA LEU A 105 -2.62 -44.36 -31.74
C LEU A 105 -2.70 -43.01 -30.99
N PRO A 106 -3.64 -42.77 -30.06
CA PRO A 106 -3.51 -41.66 -29.11
C PRO A 106 -2.44 -42.03 -28.07
N PRO A 107 -1.49 -41.14 -27.71
CA PRO A 107 -0.70 -41.36 -26.50
C PRO A 107 -1.66 -41.25 -25.31
N SER A 108 -1.93 -42.38 -24.66
CA SER A 108 -2.59 -42.42 -23.35
C SER A 108 -1.70 -41.67 -22.36
N VAL A 109 -1.93 -40.37 -22.21
CA VAL A 109 -1.38 -39.57 -21.13
C VAL A 109 -2.14 -39.94 -19.87
N GLY A 110 -1.54 -40.83 -19.06
CA GLY A 110 -2.03 -41.16 -17.72
C GLY A 110 -2.18 -39.91 -16.85
N PRO A 111 -2.93 -39.99 -15.73
CA PRO A 111 -3.15 -38.84 -14.86
C PRO A 111 -1.81 -38.24 -14.42
N PRO A 112 -1.72 -36.90 -14.30
CA PRO A 112 -0.49 -36.24 -13.91
C PRO A 112 -0.02 -36.77 -12.54
N PRO A 113 1.29 -37.04 -12.35
CA PRO A 113 1.80 -37.48 -11.06
C PRO A 113 1.51 -36.39 -10.03
N THR A 114 0.61 -36.67 -9.09
CA THR A 114 0.32 -35.77 -7.96
C THR A 114 1.41 -35.92 -6.90
N THR A 115 2.62 -35.51 -7.23
CA THR A 115 3.62 -35.25 -6.19
C THR A 115 3.38 -33.83 -5.70
N LYS A 116 2.67 -33.74 -4.56
CA LYS A 116 2.62 -32.47 -3.80
C LYS A 116 4.07 -32.01 -3.63
N PRO A 117 4.38 -30.71 -3.83
CA PRO A 117 5.74 -30.23 -3.61
C PRO A 117 6.17 -30.55 -2.17
N PRO A 118 7.41 -31.02 -1.94
CA PRO A 118 7.89 -31.26 -0.59
C PRO A 118 7.78 -29.97 0.21
N THR A 119 7.16 -30.06 1.38
CA THR A 119 7.01 -28.93 2.31
C THR A 119 8.40 -28.39 2.67
N PRO A 120 8.63 -27.07 2.61
CA PRO A 120 9.95 -26.52 2.93
C PRO A 120 10.33 -26.85 4.38
N PRO A 121 11.60 -27.23 4.64
CA PRO A 121 12.04 -27.64 5.97
C PRO A 121 11.82 -26.50 6.96
N GLN A 122 11.16 -26.82 8.09
CA GLN A 122 11.08 -25.92 9.22
C GLN A 122 12.51 -25.66 9.72
N MET A 123 12.89 -24.39 9.76
CA MET A 123 14.19 -23.95 10.23
C MET A 123 14.28 -24.20 11.74
N SER A 124 14.73 -25.40 12.12
CA SER A 124 15.09 -25.74 13.49
C SER A 124 16.25 -24.88 13.94
N ARG A 125 16.03 -24.11 15.00
CA ARG A 125 17.03 -23.29 15.67
C ARG A 125 18.09 -24.19 16.32
N ALA A 126 19.25 -24.27 15.70
CA ALA A 126 20.56 -24.47 16.33
C ALA A 126 21.47 -23.45 15.63
N GLY A 127 22.20 -22.56 16.26
CA GLY A 127 22.90 -22.61 17.54
C GLY A 127 24.21 -21.89 17.28
N ASN A 128 24.42 -20.79 18.00
CA ASN A 128 25.71 -20.16 18.32
C ASN A 128 26.48 -19.34 17.26
N THR A 129 26.93 -18.19 17.74
CA THR A 129 28.31 -17.63 17.70
C THR A 129 28.42 -16.21 17.11
N GLY A 130 29.11 -15.33 17.84
CA GLY A 130 29.42 -13.94 17.49
C GLY A 130 28.75 -12.93 18.43
N THR A 131 29.08 -12.81 19.72
CA THR A 131 30.23 -12.09 20.32
C THR A 131 30.49 -10.66 19.80
N LEU A 132 30.48 -9.73 20.77
CA LEU A 132 30.97 -8.34 20.81
C LEU A 132 30.10 -7.21 20.23
N GLY A 133 29.67 -6.30 21.12
CA GLY A 133 29.43 -4.90 20.72
C GLY A 133 28.40 -4.08 21.51
N LYS A 134 28.65 -3.84 22.80
CA LYS A 134 28.30 -2.63 23.59
C LYS A 134 26.89 -2.00 23.44
N SER A 135 26.15 -2.10 24.54
CA SER A 135 24.94 -1.34 24.90
C SER A 135 25.15 0.18 24.87
N VAL A 136 24.30 0.91 24.12
CA VAL A 136 23.93 2.31 24.42
C VAL A 136 22.48 2.57 23.94
N SER A 137 21.61 2.78 24.94
CA SER A 137 20.36 3.56 24.96
C SER A 137 19.23 3.32 23.94
N ASN A 138 18.05 3.09 24.52
CA ASN A 138 16.74 3.54 24.05
C ASN A 138 16.22 2.98 22.72
N THR A 139 15.61 1.80 22.76
CA THR A 139 14.43 1.53 21.91
C THR A 139 13.60 0.44 22.58
N GLY A 140 12.38 0.79 23.03
CA GLY A 140 11.39 -0.19 23.43
C GLY A 140 10.93 -0.98 22.20
N THR A 141 11.61 -2.08 21.90
CA THR A 141 11.17 -3.02 20.88
C THR A 141 10.25 -4.05 21.51
N LEU A 142 8.98 -3.94 21.12
CA LEU A 142 7.88 -4.85 21.37
C LEU A 142 8.33 -6.31 21.50
N GLY A 143 7.93 -6.93 22.62
CA GLY A 143 8.04 -8.36 22.84
C GLY A 143 7.43 -9.15 21.69
N LYS A 144 8.14 -10.20 21.30
CA LYS A 144 7.74 -11.19 20.30
C LYS A 144 6.58 -12.02 20.83
N SER A 145 5.38 -11.45 20.87
CA SER A 145 4.13 -12.15 21.18
C SER A 145 2.94 -11.44 20.53
N SER A 146 2.95 -11.33 19.21
CA SER A 146 1.71 -11.28 18.45
C SER A 146 2.02 -11.76 17.05
N ARG A 147 1.95 -13.07 16.90
CA ARG A 147 1.91 -13.74 15.60
C ARG A 147 0.49 -14.27 15.39
N GLU A 148 -0.52 -13.58 15.91
CA GLU A 148 -1.87 -13.76 15.40
C GLU A 148 -2.02 -12.85 14.17
N TYR A 149 -2.27 -13.48 13.03
CA TYR A 149 -2.90 -12.81 11.90
C TYR A 149 -4.28 -12.32 12.37
N ARG A 150 -4.35 -11.13 12.95
CA ARG A 150 -5.62 -10.51 13.27
C ARG A 150 -6.14 -9.87 11.98
N THR A 151 -7.15 -10.49 11.38
CA THR A 151 -7.99 -9.88 10.35
C THR A 151 -8.50 -8.53 10.87
N PRO A 152 -8.27 -7.40 10.16
CA PRO A 152 -8.76 -6.11 10.60
C PRO A 152 -10.29 -6.10 10.61
N PRO A 153 -10.94 -5.45 11.59
CA PRO A 153 -12.39 -5.36 11.65
C PRO A 153 -12.94 -4.61 10.42
N VAL A 154 -14.01 -5.15 9.83
CA VAL A 154 -14.76 -4.52 8.74
C VAL A 154 -15.48 -3.29 9.31
N VAL A 155 -15.14 -2.10 8.83
CA VAL A 155 -15.86 -0.87 9.13
C VAL A 155 -16.70 -0.53 7.91
N ASN A 156 -18.02 -0.65 8.04
CA ASN A 156 -18.95 -0.28 6.99
C ASN A 156 -19.07 1.25 6.86
N PRO A 157 -19.19 1.80 5.64
CA PRO A 157 -19.38 3.25 5.44
C PRO A 157 -20.74 3.73 5.99
N PRO A 158 -20.84 4.98 6.48
CA PRO A 158 -22.08 5.56 6.99
C PRO A 158 -23.12 5.76 5.87
N GLN A 159 -24.40 5.52 6.21
CA GLN A 159 -25.58 5.84 5.39
C GLN A 159 -25.86 7.34 5.38
#